data_AF-A0A2S5LPI7-F1
#
_entry.id   AF-A0A2S5LPI7-F1
#
_cell.length_a   1.000
_cell.length_b   1.000
_cell.length_c   1.000
_cell.angle_alpha   90.00
_cell.angle_beta   90.00
_cell.angle_gamma   90.00
#
_symmetry.space_group_name_H-M   'P 1'
#
loop_
_entity.id
_entity.type
_entity.pdbx_description
1 polymer ?
#
loop_
_entity_poly.entity_id
_entity_poly.type
_entity_poly.pdbx_seq_one_letter_code
_entity_poly.pdbx_strand_id
1 'polypeptide(L)'
;MDNEMGYIVTAPIFMLMTEQKCSLCDESNNVVLLATLNEPREKDDLSAVISGEVFILNYIETLPDDLYTLILDRHPNYRIEHSLTAGADYYMTVCGCGGHYGDHYVSNKISETMLLNPSTLNVQKLINEGCWSIPCNYSYGSYDSNLLNKAL
;
A
#
# COMPACT_ATOMS: atom_id res chain seq x y z
N MET A 1 -15.54 -9.89 -14.45
CA MET A 1 -15.05 -8.85 -15.37
C MET A 1 -13.56 -8.87 -15.17
N ASP A 2 -12.85 -9.47 -16.13
CA ASP A 2 -11.41 -9.66 -16.08
C ASP A 2 -10.73 -8.31 -16.29
N ASN A 3 -10.50 -7.58 -15.19
CA ASN A 3 -9.59 -6.44 -15.20
C ASN A 3 -8.15 -6.98 -15.09
N GLU A 4 -7.72 -7.74 -16.10
CA GLU A 4 -6.31 -8.17 -16.27
C GLU A 4 -5.36 -6.99 -16.62
N MET A 5 -5.81 -5.74 -16.51
CA MET A 5 -5.01 -4.57 -16.82
C MET A 5 -4.50 -3.93 -15.53
N GLY A 6 -3.30 -4.34 -15.13
CA GLY A 6 -2.57 -3.67 -14.05
C GLY A 6 -2.02 -2.31 -14.45
N TYR A 7 -1.87 -1.43 -13.47
CA TYR A 7 -1.26 -0.12 -13.66
C TYR A 7 0.26 -0.23 -13.76
N ILE A 8 0.86 0.58 -14.62
CA ILE A 8 2.28 0.89 -14.58
C ILE A 8 2.53 1.73 -13.34
N VAL A 9 3.19 1.13 -12.35
CA VAL A 9 3.63 1.77 -11.11
C VAL A 9 5.13 1.98 -11.20
N THR A 10 5.56 3.21 -10.98
CA THR A 10 6.98 3.57 -10.98
C THR A 10 7.44 3.97 -9.60
N ALA A 11 8.70 3.65 -9.30
CA ALA A 11 9.36 4.04 -8.08
C ALA A 11 9.49 5.59 -7.99
N PRO A 12 9.60 6.18 -6.79
CA PRO A 12 9.81 5.50 -5.50
C PRO A 12 8.55 4.82 -4.96
N ILE A 13 8.70 3.59 -4.43
CA ILE A 13 7.65 2.92 -3.66
C ILE A 13 7.95 3.09 -2.18
N PHE A 14 6.92 3.48 -1.44
CA PHE A 14 6.93 3.64 0.00
C PHE A 14 6.01 2.63 0.66
N MET A 15 6.37 2.26 1.87
CA MET A 15 5.58 1.48 2.79
C MET A 15 5.12 2.40 3.93
N LEU A 16 3.80 2.49 4.11
CA LEU A 16 3.17 3.28 5.16
C LEU A 16 2.65 2.33 6.22
N MET A 17 3.06 2.51 7.46
CA MET A 17 2.70 1.61 8.56
C MET A 17 2.15 2.39 9.75
N THR A 18 1.05 1.90 10.30
CA THR A 18 0.49 2.38 11.56
C THR A 18 0.07 1.18 12.40
N GLU A 19 0.04 1.35 13.72
CA GLU A 19 -0.38 0.30 14.65
C GLU A 19 -1.91 0.28 14.75
N GLN A 20 -2.52 -0.90 14.69
CA GLN A 20 -3.96 -1.10 14.82
C GLN A 20 -4.27 -2.37 15.63
N LYS A 21 -5.26 -2.26 16.52
CA LYS A 21 -5.80 -3.41 17.25
C LYS A 21 -6.59 -4.35 16.35
N CYS A 22 -6.43 -5.65 16.54
CA CYS A 22 -7.21 -6.65 15.84
C CYS A 22 -8.63 -6.71 16.39
N SER A 23 -9.63 -6.64 15.53
CA SER A 23 -11.04 -6.76 15.94
C SER A 23 -11.42 -8.15 16.49
N LEU A 24 -10.60 -9.18 16.21
CA LEU A 24 -10.85 -10.55 16.66
C LEU A 24 -10.17 -10.89 17.98
N CYS A 25 -8.89 -10.54 18.16
CA CYS A 25 -8.11 -10.91 19.34
C CYS A 25 -7.58 -9.74 20.17
N ASP A 26 -7.87 -8.49 19.79
CA ASP A 26 -7.43 -7.24 20.43
C ASP A 26 -5.91 -7.00 20.46
N GLU A 27 -5.10 -7.93 19.93
CA GLU A 27 -3.65 -7.74 19.78
C GLU A 27 -3.32 -6.58 18.84
N SER A 28 -2.26 -5.84 19.17
CA SER A 28 -1.76 -4.76 18.33
C SER A 28 -0.96 -5.32 17.16
N ASN A 29 -1.27 -4.83 15.96
CA ASN A 29 -0.60 -5.24 14.72
C ASN A 29 -0.20 -3.99 13.95
N ASN A 30 0.98 -4.02 13.34
CA ASN A 30 1.26 -3.06 12.27
C ASN A 30 0.40 -3.43 11.07
N VAL A 31 -0.28 -2.44 10.50
CA VAL A 31 -0.97 -2.57 9.22
C VAL A 31 -0.23 -1.73 8.19
N VAL A 32 -0.25 -2.18 6.94
CA VAL A 32 0.60 -1.61 5.91
C VAL A 32 -0.17 -1.26 4.64
N LEU A 33 0.23 -0.17 4.00
CA LEU A 33 -0.12 0.15 2.61
C LEU A 33 1.13 0.49 1.81
N LEU A 34 1.03 0.30 0.49
CA LEU A 34 2.04 0.75 -0.44
C LEU A 34 1.62 2.08 -1.07
N ALA A 35 2.59 2.96 -1.29
CA ALA A 35 2.36 4.27 -1.88
C ALA A 35 3.46 4.64 -2.89
N THR A 36 3.15 5.53 -3.81
CA THR A 36 4.11 6.14 -4.75
C THR A 36 3.84 7.64 -4.90
N LEU A 37 4.84 8.38 -5.37
CA LEU A 37 4.74 9.80 -5.73
C LEU A 37 4.49 10.01 -7.23
N ASN A 38 4.62 8.95 -8.03
CA ASN A 38 4.33 9.00 -9.45
C ASN A 38 2.94 8.43 -9.69
N GLU A 39 2.13 9.13 -10.48
CA GLU A 39 0.79 8.67 -10.84
C GLU A 39 0.85 7.29 -11.52
N PRO A 40 0.15 6.27 -11.00
CA PRO A 40 0.00 4.99 -11.68
C PRO A 40 -0.75 5.14 -13.01
N ARG A 41 -0.34 4.40 -14.05
CA ARG A 41 -0.83 4.60 -15.42
C ARG A 41 -1.34 3.36 -16.08
N GLU A 42 -2.21 3.53 -17.08
CA GLU A 42 -2.57 2.41 -17.94
C GLU A 42 -1.36 1.92 -18.74
N LYS A 43 -1.41 0.66 -19.17
CA LYS A 43 -0.29 -0.15 -19.70
C LYS A 43 0.46 0.44 -20.91
N ASP A 44 -0.07 1.49 -21.53
CA ASP A 44 0.48 2.11 -22.74
C ASP A 44 0.98 3.56 -22.55
N ASP A 45 0.86 4.13 -21.35
CA ASP A 45 1.39 5.47 -21.05
C ASP A 45 2.64 5.39 -20.17
N LEU A 46 3.80 5.50 -20.83
CA LEU A 46 5.12 5.43 -20.19
C LEU A 46 5.69 6.81 -19.82
N SER A 47 4.96 7.90 -20.03
CA SER A 47 5.47 9.23 -19.66
C SER A 47 5.48 9.35 -18.12
N ALA A 48 6.55 9.83 -17.51
CA ALA A 48 6.53 10.08 -16.06
C ALA A 48 5.96 11.48 -15.81
N VAL A 49 4.82 11.60 -15.12
CA VAL A 49 4.34 12.87 -14.55
C VAL A 49 4.49 12.79 -13.05
N ILE A 50 5.32 13.69 -12.54
CA ILE A 50 5.43 13.97 -11.12
C ILE A 50 4.21 14.83 -10.78
N SER A 51 3.19 14.25 -10.15
CA SER A 51 1.99 15.02 -9.78
C SER A 51 2.20 15.85 -8.50
N GLY A 52 3.18 15.48 -7.67
CA GLY A 52 3.39 16.06 -6.35
C GLY A 52 2.40 15.54 -5.28
N GLU A 53 1.49 14.65 -5.67
CA GLU A 53 0.53 13.97 -4.79
C GLU A 53 1.05 12.60 -4.35
N VAL A 54 0.42 12.02 -3.33
CA VAL A 54 0.66 10.63 -2.92
C VAL A 54 -0.44 9.74 -3.45
N PHE A 55 -0.05 8.68 -4.14
CA PHE A 55 -0.94 7.64 -4.63
C PHE A 55 -0.79 6.40 -3.74
N ILE A 56 -1.90 5.96 -3.15
CA ILE A 56 -1.99 4.71 -2.40
C ILE A 56 -2.40 3.60 -3.35
N LEU A 57 -1.65 2.51 -3.35
CA LEU A 57 -1.99 1.30 -4.10
C LEU A 57 -2.94 0.45 -3.25
N ASN A 58 -4.08 0.08 -3.83
CA ASN A 58 -5.14 -0.70 -3.17
C ASN A 58 -5.45 -1.94 -3.99
N TYR A 59 -5.99 -2.99 -3.36
CA TYR A 59 -6.41 -4.23 -4.04
C TYR A 59 -5.29 -4.80 -4.92
N ILE A 60 -4.08 -4.86 -4.37
CA ILE A 60 -2.93 -5.39 -5.10
C ILE A 60 -3.10 -6.90 -5.25
N GLU A 61 -3.36 -7.38 -6.46
CA GLU A 61 -3.64 -8.80 -6.71
C GLU A 61 -2.34 -9.61 -6.84
N THR A 62 -1.33 -9.01 -7.46
CA THR A 62 0.01 -9.62 -7.63
C THR A 62 1.11 -8.59 -7.42
N LEU A 63 2.25 -9.03 -6.88
CA LEU A 63 3.44 -8.21 -6.68
C LEU A 63 4.64 -8.83 -7.38
N PRO A 64 5.55 -8.02 -7.95
CA PRO A 64 6.87 -8.48 -8.35
C PRO A 64 7.63 -9.12 -7.17
N ASP A 65 8.32 -10.24 -7.41
CA ASP A 65 8.99 -11.03 -6.37
C ASP A 65 10.02 -10.23 -5.56
N ASP A 66 10.74 -9.33 -6.23
CA ASP A 66 11.73 -8.44 -5.62
C ASP A 66 11.07 -7.47 -4.64
N LEU A 67 9.97 -6.83 -5.05
CA LEU A 67 9.19 -5.93 -4.21
C LEU A 67 8.53 -6.70 -3.05
N TYR A 68 7.98 -7.88 -3.32
CA TYR A 68 7.32 -8.68 -2.29
C TYR A 68 8.31 -9.18 -1.22
N THR A 69 9.51 -9.60 -1.63
CA THR A 69 10.58 -10.00 -0.70
C THR A 69 10.97 -8.84 0.24
N LEU A 70 11.11 -7.63 -0.32
CA LEU A 70 11.40 -6.42 0.47
C LEU A 70 10.28 -6.04 1.44
N ILE A 71 9.04 -6.37 1.10
CA ILE A 71 7.89 -6.16 1.97
C ILE A 71 7.89 -7.17 3.11
N LEU A 72 8.09 -8.46 2.81
CA LEU A 72 8.09 -9.53 3.81
C LEU A 72 9.20 -9.40 4.86
N ASP A 73 10.37 -8.91 4.47
CA ASP A 73 11.47 -8.62 5.40
C ASP A 73 11.06 -7.61 6.49
N ARG A 74 10.22 -6.64 6.13
CA ARG A 74 9.74 -5.58 7.02
C ARG A 74 8.41 -5.91 7.70
N HIS A 75 7.56 -6.69 7.03
CA HIS A 75 6.19 -6.96 7.43
C HIS A 75 5.78 -8.40 7.03
N PRO A 76 6.15 -9.42 7.83
CA PRO A 76 5.96 -10.84 7.49
C PRO A 76 4.49 -11.27 7.41
N ASN A 77 3.58 -10.45 7.92
CA ASN A 77 2.14 -10.70 7.94
C ASN A 77 1.40 -10.15 6.70
N TYR A 78 2.12 -9.66 5.69
CA TYR A 78 1.53 -9.15 4.45
C TYR A 78 1.47 -10.26 3.40
N ARG A 79 0.26 -10.67 3.01
CA ARG A 79 0.05 -11.83 2.13
C ARG A 79 -1.28 -11.74 1.39
N ILE A 80 -1.40 -12.52 0.31
CA ILE A 80 -2.65 -12.66 -0.43
C ILE A 80 -3.65 -13.44 0.44
N GLU A 81 -4.85 -12.89 0.59
CA GLU A 81 -6.00 -13.57 1.18
C GLU A 81 -7.27 -13.22 0.40
N HIS A 82 -8.28 -14.08 0.51
CA HIS A 82 -9.60 -13.80 -0.03
C HIS A 82 -10.37 -12.83 0.86
N SER A 83 -10.82 -11.71 0.31
CA SER A 83 -11.72 -10.79 1.00
C SER A 83 -13.17 -11.09 0.64
N LEU A 84 -13.95 -11.57 1.61
CA LEU A 84 -15.38 -11.80 1.42
C LEU A 84 -16.15 -10.52 1.07
N THR A 85 -15.72 -9.37 1.60
CA THR A 85 -16.36 -8.07 1.34
C THR A 85 -16.07 -7.58 -0.06
N ALA A 86 -14.83 -7.73 -0.55
CA ALA A 86 -14.45 -7.30 -1.89
C ALA A 86 -14.76 -8.35 -2.97
N GLY A 87 -14.94 -9.62 -2.58
CA GLY A 87 -15.16 -10.74 -3.49
C GLY A 87 -13.94 -11.11 -4.33
N ALA A 88 -12.73 -10.76 -3.88
CA ALA A 88 -11.49 -10.93 -4.63
C ALA A 88 -10.30 -11.26 -3.70
N ASP A 89 -9.26 -11.85 -4.29
CA ASP A 89 -7.98 -12.13 -3.65
C ASP A 89 -7.04 -10.95 -3.85
N TYR A 90 -6.45 -10.44 -2.78
CA TYR A 90 -5.44 -9.39 -2.86
C TYR A 90 -4.52 -9.42 -1.63
N TYR A 91 -3.36 -8.79 -1.76
CA TYR A 91 -2.42 -8.63 -0.66
C TYR A 91 -2.97 -7.71 0.42
N MET A 92 -2.98 -8.20 1.66
CA MET A 92 -3.41 -7.45 2.82
C MET A 92 -2.59 -7.83 4.06
N THR A 93 -2.67 -7.01 5.11
CA THR A 93 -2.16 -7.42 6.43
C THR A 93 -3.09 -8.44 7.06
N VAL A 94 -2.52 -9.51 7.62
CA VAL A 94 -3.27 -10.51 8.37
C VAL A 94 -2.68 -10.69 9.76
N CYS A 95 -3.52 -10.52 10.79
CA CYS A 95 -3.14 -10.78 12.17
C CYS A 95 -2.71 -12.24 12.35
N GLY A 96 -1.85 -12.51 13.33
CA GLY A 96 -1.47 -13.87 13.73
C GLY A 96 -2.66 -14.76 14.13
N CYS A 97 -3.79 -14.18 14.56
CA CYS A 97 -5.03 -14.90 14.85
C CYS A 97 -5.89 -15.21 13.61
N GLY A 98 -5.49 -14.71 12.43
CA GLY A 98 -6.28 -14.81 11.19
C GLY A 98 -7.22 -13.63 10.94
N GLY A 99 -7.17 -12.55 11.74
CA GLY A 99 -7.94 -11.34 11.47
C GLY A 99 -7.42 -10.57 10.26
N HIS A 100 -8.30 -10.20 9.33
CA HIS A 100 -7.94 -9.51 8.10
C HIS A 100 -8.03 -7.99 8.26
N TYR A 101 -7.08 -7.27 7.65
CA TYR A 101 -7.13 -5.81 7.55
C TYR A 101 -7.20 -5.41 6.07
N GLY A 102 -8.41 -5.24 5.55
CA GLY A 102 -8.61 -4.85 4.15
C GLY A 102 -8.15 -3.42 3.87
N ASP A 103 -7.70 -3.17 2.64
CA ASP A 103 -7.02 -1.93 2.24
C ASP A 103 -7.84 -0.66 2.48
N HIS A 104 -9.17 -0.71 2.29
CA HIS A 104 -10.02 0.45 2.57
C HIS A 104 -10.01 0.83 4.07
N TYR A 105 -10.04 -0.16 4.96
CA TYR A 105 -9.92 0.08 6.39
C TYR A 105 -8.55 0.64 6.72
N VAL A 106 -7.48 0.02 6.19
CA VAL A 106 -6.10 0.45 6.44
C VAL A 106 -5.86 1.86 5.90
N SER A 107 -6.35 2.17 4.70
CA SER A 107 -6.27 3.51 4.10
C SER A 107 -6.88 4.54 5.01
N ASN A 108 -8.11 4.33 5.48
CA ASN A 108 -8.76 5.24 6.42
C ASN A 108 -7.94 5.42 7.70
N LYS A 109 -7.37 4.34 8.24
CA LYS A 109 -6.51 4.42 9.44
C LYS A 109 -5.21 5.15 9.21
N ILE A 110 -4.59 5.00 8.05
CA ILE A 110 -3.41 5.76 7.69
C ILE A 110 -3.76 7.24 7.50
N SER A 111 -4.86 7.57 6.81
CA SER A 111 -5.34 8.95 6.67
C SER A 111 -5.63 9.59 8.04
N GLU A 112 -6.34 8.89 8.92
CA GLU A 112 -6.61 9.33 10.29
C GLU A 112 -5.30 9.56 11.07
N THR A 113 -4.35 8.62 10.97
CA THR A 113 -3.04 8.73 11.63
C THR A 113 -2.27 9.95 11.12
N MET A 114 -2.22 10.18 9.80
CA MET A 114 -1.54 11.34 9.22
C MET A 114 -2.15 12.67 9.67
N LEU A 115 -3.48 12.74 9.79
CA LEU A 115 -4.17 13.97 10.19
C LEU A 115 -4.04 14.25 11.68
N LEU A 116 -4.17 13.22 12.52
CA LEU A 116 -4.26 13.38 13.97
C LEU A 116 -2.89 13.28 14.65
N ASN A 117 -2.05 12.34 14.23
CA ASN A 117 -0.77 12.01 14.85
C ASN A 117 0.29 11.62 13.80
N PRO A 118 0.68 12.52 12.88
CA PRO A 118 1.58 12.18 11.77
C PRO A 118 2.93 11.60 12.22
N SER A 119 3.40 11.95 13.42
CA SER A 119 4.65 11.42 13.99
C SER A 119 4.60 9.94 14.35
N THR A 120 3.42 9.34 14.47
CA THR A 120 3.26 7.90 14.74
C THR A 120 3.13 7.07 13.47
N LEU A 121 2.96 7.72 12.30
CA LEU A 121 3.02 7.01 11.04
C LEU A 121 4.48 6.70 10.69
N ASN A 122 4.79 5.41 10.55
CA ASN A 122 6.09 4.97 10.09
C ASN A 122 6.08 4.90 8.55
N VAL A 123 6.92 5.71 7.93
CA VAL A 123 7.10 5.75 6.47
C VAL A 123 8.46 5.19 6.15
N GLN A 124 8.50 4.15 5.32
CA GLN A 124 9.74 3.59 4.82
C GLN A 124 9.77 3.61 3.31
N LYS A 125 10.88 4.08 2.75
CA LYS A 125 11.12 3.91 1.32
C LYS A 125 11.59 2.48 1.06
N LEU A 126 10.86 1.75 0.22
CA LEU A 126 11.18 0.37 -0.14
C LEU A 126 12.19 0.31 -1.27
N ILE A 127 11.95 1.08 -2.34
CA ILE A 127 12.74 1.06 -3.56
C ILE A 127 12.77 2.46 -4.21
N ASN A 128 13.92 2.82 -4.78
CA ASN A 128 14.17 4.16 -5.33
C ASN A 128 13.91 4.25 -6.84
N GLU A 129 14.08 3.15 -7.56
CA GLU A 129 14.01 3.09 -9.01
C GLU A 129 13.36 1.79 -9.47
N GLY A 130 12.72 1.81 -10.64
CA GLY A 130 12.02 0.67 -11.20
C GLY A 130 10.64 1.02 -11.72
N CYS A 131 10.11 0.11 -12.53
CA CYS A 131 8.83 0.24 -13.23
C CYS A 131 8.22 -1.15 -13.34
N TRP A 132 6.98 -1.30 -12.89
CA TRP A 132 6.28 -2.58 -12.84
C TRP A 132 4.85 -2.42 -13.32
N SER A 133 4.33 -3.44 -14.00
CA SER A 133 2.89 -3.58 -14.20
C SER A 133 2.32 -4.31 -12.99
N ILE A 134 1.56 -3.60 -12.15
CA ILE A 134 0.98 -4.11 -10.92
C ILE A 134 -0.55 -4.13 -11.10
N PRO A 135 -1.19 -5.31 -11.14
CA PRO A 135 -2.64 -5.47 -11.03
C PRO A 135 -3.12 -4.94 -9.67
N CYS A 136 -3.61 -3.70 -9.67
CA CYS A 136 -4.12 -3.04 -8.49
C CYS A 136 -5.12 -1.95 -8.88
N ASN A 137 -5.76 -1.35 -7.88
CA ASN A 137 -6.36 -0.03 -7.98
C ASN A 137 -5.43 1.00 -7.31
N TYR A 138 -5.75 2.28 -7.46
CA TYR A 138 -5.11 3.32 -6.66
C TYR A 138 -6.10 4.40 -6.25
N SER A 139 -5.77 5.09 -5.16
CA SER A 139 -6.47 6.28 -4.70
C SER A 139 -5.47 7.39 -4.44
N TYR A 140 -5.84 8.62 -4.73
CA TYR A 140 -5.05 9.81 -4.43
C TYR A 140 -5.79 10.67 -3.41
N GLY A 141 -5.06 11.48 -2.65
CA GLY A 141 -5.63 12.35 -1.63
C GLY A 141 -4.64 13.40 -1.17
N SER A 142 -5.11 14.31 -0.30
CA SER A 142 -4.33 15.41 0.30
C SER A 142 -3.31 14.92 1.33
N TYR A 143 -2.63 13.83 1.05
CA TYR A 143 -1.52 13.35 1.84
C TYR A 143 -0.33 14.29 1.64
N ASP A 144 0.32 14.70 2.73
CA ASP A 144 1.49 15.57 2.65
C ASP A 144 2.65 14.80 2.00
N SER A 145 2.94 15.10 0.74
CA SER A 145 4.07 14.49 0.02
C SER A 145 5.42 14.81 0.68
N ASN A 146 5.51 15.87 1.50
CA ASN A 146 6.69 16.12 2.33
C ASN A 146 6.90 15.05 3.39
N LEU A 147 5.84 14.37 3.84
CA LEU A 147 5.95 13.28 4.81
C LEU A 147 6.65 12.06 4.18
N LEU A 148 6.39 11.77 2.90
CA LEU A 148 7.11 10.75 2.15
C LEU A 148 8.55 11.16 1.85
N ASN A 149 8.77 12.43 1.50
CA ASN A 149 10.10 12.96 1.23
C ASN A 149 10.99 13.03 2.48
N LYS A 150 10.44 13.00 3.70
CA LYS A 150 11.23 12.90 4.95
C LYS A 150 11.79 11.50 5.20
N ALA A 151 11.28 10.47 4.53
CA ALA A 151 11.81 9.11 4.58
C ALA A 151 13.02 8.91 3.64
N LEU A 152 13.68 10.01 3.22
CA LEU A 152 14.91 10.06 2.43
C LEU A 152 16.16 10.03 3.34
#